data_AF-A0ABD2YYS6-F1
#
_entry.id   AF-A0ABD2YYS6-F1
#
_cell.length_a   1.000
_cell.length_b   1.000
_cell.length_c   1.000
_cell.angle_alpha   90.00
_cell.angle_beta   90.00
_cell.angle_gamma   90.00
#
_symmetry.space_group_name_H-M   'P 1'
#
loop_
_entity.id
_entity.type
_entity.pdbx_description
1 polymer ?
#
loop_
_entity_poly.entity_id
_entity_poly.type
_entity_poly.pdbx_seq_one_letter_code
_entity_poly.pdbx_strand_id
1 'polypeptide(L)'
;MQSVIVLNKQMPELANLIEQECGGRKSWGGIIERLWPKAKCVGVISMAPCIPTVQFYTGSLPLVSMMYVSSKGYFGINLNPLSKTADQVSYTLLPNMACYEFRPFNGIHKESTQEDLQNGIPDTNCMVVDLANLKIGQSYELLVTTFTGMA
;
A
#
# COMPACT_ATOMS: atom_id res chain seq x y z
N MET A 1 11.95 -32.84 7.97
CA MET A 1 12.62 -32.49 9.25
C MET A 1 12.73 -30.96 9.28
N GLN A 2 11.83 -30.26 10.00
CA GLN A 2 11.90 -28.80 10.14
C GLN A 2 13.05 -28.46 11.08
N SER A 3 14.08 -27.81 10.56
CA SER A 3 15.18 -27.28 11.36
C SER A 3 14.67 -26.10 12.19
N VAL A 4 14.50 -26.30 13.49
CA VAL A 4 14.30 -25.20 14.45
C VAL A 4 15.62 -24.42 14.53
N ILE A 5 15.62 -23.18 14.06
CA ILE A 5 16.76 -22.27 14.23
C ILE A 5 16.74 -21.81 15.69
N VAL A 6 17.56 -22.43 16.52
CA VAL A 6 17.81 -21.96 17.88
C VAL A 6 18.77 -20.76 17.76
N LEU A 7 18.26 -19.54 18.01
CA LEU A 7 19.02 -18.29 17.92
C LEU A 7 20.24 -18.22 18.88
N ASN A 8 20.38 -19.18 19.79
CA ASN A 8 21.50 -19.28 20.74
C ASN A 8 22.73 -20.06 20.23
N LYS A 9 22.71 -20.58 19.00
CA LYS A 9 23.87 -21.28 18.44
C LYS A 9 24.82 -20.29 17.78
N GLN A 10 26.10 -20.31 18.16
CA GLN A 10 27.15 -19.58 17.44
C GLN A 10 27.27 -20.12 16.01
N MET A 11 27.22 -19.22 15.02
CA MET A 11 27.34 -19.55 13.60
C MET A 11 28.39 -18.63 12.95
N PRO A 12 29.69 -18.85 13.22
CA PRO A 12 30.76 -17.97 12.74
C PRO A 12 30.83 -17.90 11.22
N GLU A 13 30.53 -19.00 10.51
CA GLU A 13 30.50 -19.01 9.04
C GLU A 13 29.40 -18.09 8.48
N LEU A 14 28.21 -18.09 9.09
CA LEU A 14 27.14 -17.18 8.68
C LEU A 14 27.51 -15.72 8.99
N ALA A 15 28.12 -15.47 10.15
CA ALA A 15 28.57 -14.13 10.53
C ALA A 15 29.59 -13.58 9.51
N ASN A 16 30.60 -14.38 9.15
CA ASN A 16 31.61 -14.01 8.14
C ASN A 16 30.96 -13.74 6.77
N LEU A 17 29.96 -14.53 6.37
CA LEU A 17 29.25 -14.34 5.10
C LEU A 17 28.45 -13.03 5.09
N ILE A 18 27.75 -12.71 6.19
CA ILE A 18 27.02 -11.44 6.32
C ILE A 18 28.01 -10.26 6.30
N GLU A 19 29.13 -10.37 7.03
CA GLU A 19 30.16 -9.33 7.06
C GLU A 19 30.78 -9.10 5.67
N GLN A 20 31.05 -10.17 4.92
CA GLN A 20 31.55 -10.07 3.56
C GLN A 20 30.54 -9.38 2.62
N GLU A 21 29.24 -9.67 2.73
CA GLU A 21 28.22 -9.03 1.89
C GLU A 21 27.97 -7.56 2.26
N CYS A 22 28.06 -7.20 3.55
CA CYS A 22 27.85 -5.83 4.03
C CYS A 22 29.08 -4.93 3.90
N GLY A 23 30.29 -5.47 4.09
CA GLY A 23 31.55 -4.72 4.11
C GLY A 23 32.44 -4.92 2.88
N GLY A 24 32.29 -6.02 2.15
CA GLY A 24 33.16 -6.38 1.02
C GLY A 24 32.81 -5.71 -0.32
N ARG A 25 31.63 -5.10 -0.44
CA ARG A 25 31.16 -4.45 -1.68
C ARG A 25 30.99 -2.94 -1.49
N LYS A 26 31.33 -2.18 -2.54
CA LYS A 26 31.13 -0.71 -2.57
C LYS A 26 29.66 -0.30 -2.71
N SER A 27 28.79 -1.20 -3.19
CA SER A 27 27.38 -0.92 -3.46
C SER A 27 26.49 -1.92 -2.75
N TRP A 28 25.42 -1.41 -2.16
CA TRP A 28 24.37 -2.17 -1.49
C TRP A 28 23.21 -2.54 -2.42
N GLY A 29 23.33 -2.25 -3.72
CA GLY A 29 22.32 -2.62 -4.70
C GLY A 29 22.11 -4.14 -4.70
N GLY A 30 20.87 -4.61 -4.58
CA GLY A 30 20.50 -6.03 -4.50
C GLY A 30 20.91 -6.75 -3.21
N ILE A 31 21.24 -6.03 -2.14
CA ILE A 31 21.69 -6.64 -0.87
C ILE A 31 20.64 -7.58 -0.25
N ILE A 32 19.35 -7.25 -0.38
CA ILE A 32 18.28 -8.09 0.19
C ILE A 32 18.25 -9.47 -0.48
N GLU A 33 18.42 -9.52 -1.80
CA GLU A 33 18.48 -10.78 -2.55
C GLU A 33 19.70 -11.62 -2.16
N ARG A 34 20.84 -10.99 -1.83
CA ARG A 34 22.06 -11.70 -1.42
C ARG A 34 22.02 -12.21 0.01
N LEU A 35 21.51 -11.41 0.95
CA LEU A 35 21.38 -11.80 2.36
C LEU A 35 20.27 -12.85 2.54
N TRP A 36 19.18 -12.74 1.76
CA TRP A 36 18.07 -13.68 1.78
C TRP A 36 17.86 -14.30 0.39
N PRO A 37 18.73 -15.21 -0.07
CA PRO A 37 18.67 -15.79 -1.41
C PRO A 37 17.43 -16.67 -1.65
N LYS A 38 16.68 -17.00 -0.60
CA LYS A 38 15.42 -17.74 -0.68
C LYS A 38 14.17 -16.83 -0.65
N ALA A 39 14.35 -15.51 -0.54
CA ALA A 39 13.24 -14.57 -0.59
C ALA A 39 12.57 -14.64 -1.96
N LYS A 40 11.23 -14.60 -1.99
CA LYS A 40 10.44 -14.64 -3.23
C LYS A 40 9.87 -13.27 -3.62
N CYS A 41 9.66 -12.41 -2.64
CA CYS A 41 9.09 -11.07 -2.81
C CYS A 41 9.41 -10.23 -1.57
N VAL A 42 9.21 -8.92 -1.70
CA VAL A 42 9.34 -7.96 -0.60
C VAL A 42 8.00 -7.28 -0.37
N GLY A 43 7.47 -7.42 0.84
CA GLY A 43 6.24 -6.75 1.26
C GLY A 43 6.47 -5.26 1.47
N VAL A 44 5.64 -4.41 0.87
CA VAL A 44 5.67 -2.95 1.02
C VAL A 44 4.27 -2.44 1.38
N ILE A 45 4.19 -1.35 2.16
CA ILE A 45 2.91 -0.86 2.74
C ILE A 45 2.50 0.52 2.17
N SER A 46 3.46 1.33 1.73
CA SER A 46 3.29 2.64 1.04
C SER A 46 4.73 3.18 0.80
N MET A 47 5.14 3.90 -0.26
CA MET A 47 4.52 4.85 -1.18
C MET A 47 5.35 4.86 -2.49
N ALA A 48 4.71 5.10 -3.63
CA ALA A 48 5.30 5.22 -4.97
C ALA A 48 6.68 5.96 -5.09
N PRO A 49 6.94 7.09 -4.40
CA PRO A 49 8.23 7.79 -4.44
C PRO A 49 9.44 6.95 -4.00
N CYS A 50 9.27 5.99 -3.10
CA CYS A 50 10.39 5.18 -2.60
C CYS A 50 10.70 3.97 -3.48
N ILE A 51 9.89 3.70 -4.52
CA ILE A 51 10.05 2.52 -5.38
C ILE A 51 11.47 2.42 -5.96
N PRO A 52 12.07 3.48 -6.54
CA PRO A 52 13.41 3.36 -7.12
C PRO A 52 14.47 2.97 -6.08
N THR A 53 14.39 3.56 -4.89
CA THR A 53 15.31 3.28 -3.78
C THR A 53 15.13 1.86 -3.25
N VAL A 54 13.88 1.41 -3.09
CA VAL A 54 13.61 0.04 -2.65
C VAL A 54 14.08 -0.96 -3.71
N GLN A 55 13.76 -0.73 -4.99
CA GLN A 55 14.22 -1.56 -6.11
C GLN A 55 15.75 -1.67 -6.17
N PHE A 56 16.46 -0.58 -5.88
CA PHE A 56 17.92 -0.61 -5.78
C PHE A 56 18.38 -1.66 -4.77
N TYR A 57 17.82 -1.72 -3.56
CA TYR A 57 18.22 -2.69 -2.53
C TYR A 57 17.65 -4.10 -2.75
N THR A 58 16.46 -4.21 -3.32
CA THR A 58 15.77 -5.50 -3.52
C THR A 58 16.24 -6.25 -4.76
N GLY A 59 16.92 -5.58 -5.70
CA GLY A 59 17.43 -6.21 -6.91
C GLY A 59 16.28 -6.69 -7.80
N SER A 60 16.24 -7.99 -8.07
CA SER A 60 15.23 -8.59 -8.96
C SER A 60 13.94 -9.01 -8.25
N LEU A 61 13.88 -8.89 -6.91
CA LEU A 61 12.72 -9.33 -6.14
C LEU A 61 11.48 -8.48 -6.43
N PRO A 62 10.32 -9.11 -6.69
CA PRO A 62 9.07 -8.39 -6.90
C PRO A 62 8.64 -7.67 -5.61
N LEU A 63 8.23 -6.41 -5.74
CA LEU A 63 7.63 -5.63 -4.67
C LEU A 63 6.13 -5.90 -4.62
N VAL A 64 5.64 -6.26 -3.44
CA VAL A 64 4.25 -6.68 -3.25
C VAL A 64 3.61 -5.80 -2.19
N SER A 65 2.56 -5.06 -2.58
CA SER A 65 1.69 -4.41 -1.62
C SER A 65 0.44 -5.25 -1.40
N MET A 66 0.30 -5.83 -0.21
CA MET A 66 -0.76 -6.79 0.09
C MET A 66 -2.02 -6.13 0.66
N MET A 67 -1.88 -5.05 1.44
CA MET A 67 -2.97 -4.52 2.25
C MET A 67 -3.05 -3.01 2.12
N TYR A 68 -4.29 -2.51 2.06
CA TYR A 68 -4.61 -1.09 2.20
C TYR A 68 -5.02 -0.84 3.64
N VAL A 69 -4.16 -0.14 4.39
CA VAL A 69 -4.28 0.05 5.83
C VAL A 69 -4.02 1.51 6.21
N SER A 70 -4.59 1.91 7.33
CA SER A 70 -4.40 3.22 7.97
C SER A 70 -4.22 3.01 9.47
N SER A 71 -3.81 4.07 10.19
CA SER A 71 -3.88 4.11 11.65
C SER A 71 -5.30 3.87 12.17
N LYS A 72 -6.32 4.09 11.33
CA LYS A 72 -7.74 3.88 11.62
C LYS A 72 -8.22 2.44 11.41
N GLY A 73 -7.47 1.60 10.70
CA GLY A 73 -7.87 0.21 10.47
C GLY A 73 -7.33 -0.42 9.19
N TYR A 74 -7.77 -1.65 8.96
CA TYR A 74 -7.47 -2.45 7.76
C TYR A 74 -8.68 -2.39 6.84
N PHE A 75 -8.51 -1.91 5.60
CA PHE A 75 -9.65 -1.59 4.75
C PHE A 75 -9.74 -2.42 3.48
N GLY A 76 -8.60 -2.86 2.94
CA GLY A 76 -8.63 -3.62 1.69
C GLY A 76 -7.40 -4.49 1.49
N ILE A 77 -7.51 -5.36 0.49
CA ILE A 77 -6.44 -6.28 0.08
C ILE A 77 -6.19 -6.17 -1.42
N ASN A 78 -4.94 -6.38 -1.82
CA ASN A 78 -4.59 -6.50 -3.22
C ASN A 78 -4.82 -7.96 -3.68
N LEU A 79 -5.83 -8.16 -4.51
CA LEU A 79 -6.14 -9.48 -5.08
C LEU A 79 -5.15 -9.92 -6.17
N ASN A 80 -4.35 -9.00 -6.70
CA ASN A 80 -3.26 -9.28 -7.63
C ASN A 80 -1.91 -8.79 -7.07
N PRO A 81 -1.33 -9.49 -6.08
CA PRO A 81 -0.13 -9.05 -5.37
C PRO A 81 1.11 -8.94 -6.26
N LEU A 82 1.15 -9.64 -7.39
CA LEU A 82 2.28 -9.67 -8.32
C LEU A 82 2.11 -8.71 -9.53
N SER A 83 1.21 -7.72 -9.43
CA SER A 83 1.09 -6.66 -10.45
C SER A 83 2.48 -6.10 -10.80
N LYS A 84 2.78 -6.06 -12.11
CA LYS A 84 4.14 -5.80 -12.62
C LYS A 84 4.63 -4.38 -12.35
N THR A 85 3.70 -3.46 -12.19
CA THR A 85 3.98 -2.03 -12.09
C THR A 85 3.10 -1.41 -11.00
N ALA A 86 3.61 -0.37 -10.35
CA ALA A 86 2.94 0.23 -9.20
C ALA A 86 1.62 0.94 -9.56
N ASP A 87 1.47 1.37 -10.80
CA ASP A 87 0.23 1.92 -11.40
C ASP A 87 -0.86 0.85 -11.62
N GLN A 88 -0.51 -0.44 -11.60
CA GLN A 88 -1.46 -1.55 -11.72
C GLN A 88 -1.86 -2.15 -10.36
N VAL A 89 -1.46 -1.53 -9.25
CA VAL A 89 -1.85 -1.98 -7.91
C VAL A 89 -3.26 -1.46 -7.64
N SER A 90 -4.17 -2.37 -7.32
CA SER A 90 -5.55 -2.06 -6.95
C SER A 90 -5.92 -2.83 -5.68
N TYR A 91 -6.63 -2.16 -4.78
CA TYR A 91 -7.09 -2.76 -3.53
C TYR A 91 -8.59 -2.96 -3.59
N THR A 92 -9.03 -4.16 -3.22
CA THR A 92 -10.44 -4.47 -3.00
C THR A 92 -10.77 -4.17 -1.55
N LEU A 93 -11.69 -3.22 -1.33
CA LEU A 93 -12.18 -2.91 0.00
C LEU A 93 -12.99 -4.08 0.54
N LEU A 94 -12.80 -4.37 1.82
CA LEU A 94 -13.47 -5.46 2.53
C LEU A 94 -14.73 -4.91 3.22
N PRO A 95 -15.95 -5.21 2.73
CA PRO A 95 -17.18 -4.55 3.20
C PRO A 95 -17.50 -4.75 4.69
N ASN A 96 -16.90 -5.77 5.31
CA ASN A 96 -17.09 -6.11 6.72
C ASN A 96 -16.14 -5.37 7.68
N MET A 97 -15.19 -4.56 7.17
CA MET A 97 -14.18 -3.92 8.01
C MET A 97 -14.59 -2.51 8.48
N ALA A 98 -15.39 -1.81 7.68
CA ALA A 98 -15.92 -0.47 8.00
C ALA A 98 -17.11 -0.15 7.09
N CYS A 99 -17.86 0.90 7.42
CA CYS A 99 -18.76 1.54 6.47
C CYS A 99 -17.96 2.47 5.55
N TYR A 100 -18.18 2.38 4.24
CA TYR A 100 -17.44 3.14 3.23
C TYR A 100 -18.38 4.03 2.43
N GLU A 101 -18.08 5.32 2.46
CA GLU A 101 -18.76 6.34 1.67
C GLU A 101 -17.74 7.07 0.80
N PHE A 102 -18.19 7.59 -0.32
CA PHE A 102 -17.32 8.18 -1.33
C PHE A 102 -17.84 9.52 -1.78
N ARG A 103 -16.99 10.53 -1.72
CA ARG A 103 -17.30 11.85 -2.24
C ARG A 103 -16.60 12.05 -3.59
N PRO A 104 -17.31 12.39 -4.68
CA PRO A 104 -16.68 12.66 -5.97
C PRO A 104 -15.56 13.70 -5.84
N PHE A 105 -14.39 13.41 -6.40
CA PHE A 105 -13.23 14.29 -6.34
C PHE A 105 -13.07 15.04 -7.67
N ASN A 106 -13.48 16.31 -7.69
CA ASN A 106 -13.49 17.16 -8.90
C ASN A 106 -12.19 17.96 -9.11
N GLY A 107 -11.08 17.58 -8.46
CA GLY A 107 -9.74 18.12 -8.73
C GLY A 107 -9.48 19.58 -8.34
N ILE A 108 -10.49 20.32 -7.92
CA ILE A 108 -10.41 21.69 -7.39
C ILE A 108 -11.49 21.76 -6.32
N HIS A 109 -11.17 22.21 -5.11
CA HIS A 109 -12.17 22.71 -4.16
C HIS A 109 -12.84 23.93 -4.81
N LYS A 110 -13.77 23.70 -5.72
CA LYS A 110 -14.76 24.69 -6.08
C LYS A 110 -15.75 24.66 -4.92
N GLU A 111 -15.51 25.50 -3.93
CA GLU A 111 -16.58 25.91 -3.03
C GLU A 111 -17.72 26.38 -3.93
N SER A 112 -18.87 25.74 -3.76
CA SER A 112 -20.12 26.07 -4.42
C SER A 112 -20.35 27.56 -4.20
N THR A 113 -20.35 28.35 -5.26
CA THR A 113 -20.62 29.79 -5.15
C THR A 113 -22.05 29.97 -4.62
N GLN A 114 -22.33 30.98 -3.80
CA GLN A 114 -23.70 31.24 -3.31
C GLN A 114 -24.73 31.32 -4.45
N GLU A 115 -24.30 31.70 -5.66
CA GLU A 115 -25.10 31.75 -6.88
C GLU A 115 -25.55 30.36 -7.38
N ASP A 116 -24.76 29.30 -7.19
CA ASP A 116 -25.10 27.93 -7.63
C ASP A 116 -26.20 27.31 -6.76
N LEU A 117 -26.14 27.58 -5.44
CA LEU A 117 -27.17 27.19 -4.47
C LEU A 117 -28.50 27.93 -4.71
N GLN A 118 -28.43 29.18 -5.18
CA GLN A 118 -29.60 30.02 -5.46
C GLN A 118 -30.30 29.63 -6.78
N ASN A 119 -29.56 29.02 -7.72
CA ASN A 119 -30.06 28.50 -8.99
C ASN A 119 -30.59 27.06 -8.91
N GLY A 120 -30.65 26.46 -7.71
CA GLY A 120 -31.17 25.11 -7.50
C GLY A 120 -30.27 23.99 -8.08
N ILE A 121 -29.01 24.30 -8.38
CA ILE A 121 -28.04 23.29 -8.79
C ILE A 121 -27.62 22.54 -7.51
N PRO A 122 -27.88 21.23 -7.39
CA PRO A 122 -27.55 20.48 -6.19
C PRO A 122 -26.04 20.55 -5.95
N ASP A 123 -25.65 20.83 -4.71
CA ASP A 123 -24.26 20.86 -4.33
C ASP A 123 -23.65 19.45 -4.49
N THR A 124 -22.96 19.24 -5.60
CA THR A 124 -22.27 17.98 -5.89
C THR A 124 -21.16 17.66 -4.88
N ASN A 125 -20.72 18.62 -4.07
CA ASN A 125 -19.78 18.38 -2.96
C ASN A 125 -20.43 17.76 -1.73
N CYS A 126 -21.77 17.80 -1.60
CA CYS A 126 -22.50 17.19 -0.49
C CYS A 126 -23.01 15.79 -0.79
N MET A 127 -22.96 15.34 -2.05
CA MET A 127 -23.46 14.01 -2.42
C MET A 127 -22.39 12.95 -2.17
N VAL A 128 -22.59 12.15 -1.13
CA VAL A 128 -21.85 10.91 -0.91
C VAL A 128 -22.51 9.75 -1.67
N VAL A 129 -21.71 8.81 -2.13
CA VAL A 129 -22.18 7.57 -2.78
C VAL A 129 -21.63 6.36 -2.04
N ASP A 130 -22.43 5.29 -1.96
CA ASP A 130 -22.02 4.02 -1.36
C ASP A 130 -21.01 3.27 -2.23
N LEU A 131 -20.27 2.35 -1.60
CA LEU A 131 -19.33 1.44 -2.27
C LEU A 131 -19.91 0.73 -3.51
N ALA A 132 -21.19 0.32 -3.45
CA ALA A 132 -21.86 -0.40 -4.54
C ALA A 132 -22.22 0.49 -5.74
N ASN A 133 -22.22 1.82 -5.58
CA ASN A 133 -22.68 2.78 -6.57
C ASN A 133 -21.52 3.53 -7.26
N LEU A 134 -20.28 3.09 -7.07
CA LEU A 134 -19.09 3.67 -7.69
C LEU A 134 -19.06 3.45 -9.20
N LYS A 135 -18.54 4.45 -9.92
CA LYS A 135 -18.35 4.40 -11.37
C LYS A 135 -16.87 4.21 -11.71
N ILE A 136 -16.60 3.27 -12.60
CA ILE A 136 -15.25 2.99 -13.11
C ILE A 136 -14.67 4.25 -13.76
N GLY A 137 -13.41 4.55 -13.45
CA GLY A 137 -12.69 5.68 -14.03
C GLY A 137 -12.95 7.03 -13.36
N GLN A 138 -13.79 7.09 -12.32
CA GLN A 138 -13.97 8.29 -11.51
C GLN A 138 -13.07 8.28 -10.27
N SER A 139 -12.70 9.48 -9.83
CA SER A 139 -11.92 9.70 -8.61
C SER A 139 -12.86 10.08 -7.48
N TYR A 140 -12.63 9.52 -6.30
CA TYR A 140 -13.40 9.79 -5.10
C TYR A 140 -12.47 9.96 -3.91
N GLU A 141 -12.88 10.80 -2.98
CA GLU A 141 -12.36 10.82 -1.63
C GLU A 141 -13.06 9.74 -0.81
N LEU A 142 -12.28 8.92 -0.12
CA LEU A 142 -12.77 7.82 0.70
C LEU A 142 -13.07 8.32 2.11
N LEU A 143 -14.32 8.17 2.54
CA LEU A 143 -14.81 8.41 3.89
C LEU A 143 -15.04 7.05 4.57
N VAL A 144 -14.50 6.89 5.78
CA VAL A 144 -14.54 5.60 6.47
C VAL A 144 -15.11 5.78 7.87
N THR A 145 -16.24 5.13 8.15
CA THR A 145 -16.78 5.04 9.50
C THR A 145 -16.47 3.67 10.09
N THR A 146 -15.68 3.66 11.17
CA THR A 146 -15.23 2.43 11.83
C THR A 146 -16.11 2.04 13.02
N PHE A 147 -16.07 0.76 13.42
CA PHE A 147 -16.83 0.26 14.58
C PHE A 147 -16.49 0.92 15.91
N THR A 148 -15.34 1.61 16.00
CA THR A 148 -14.94 2.38 17.19
C THR A 148 -15.52 3.80 17.20
N GLY A 149 -16.38 4.16 16.25
CA GLY A 149 -17.05 5.46 16.17
C GLY A 149 -16.16 6.58 15.61
N MET A 150 -14.99 6.27 15.05
CA MET A 150 -14.18 7.24 14.34
C MET A 150 -14.64 7.35 12.88
N ALA A 151 -15.07 8.56 12.51
CA ALA A 151 -15.18 9.05 11.14
C ALA A 151 -13.93 9.88 10.77
#